data_AF-A0A6H5IJ32-F1
#
_entry.id   AF-A0A6H5IJ32-F1
#
_cell.length_a   1.000
_cell.length_b   1.000
_cell.length_c   1.000
_cell.angle_alpha   90.00
_cell.angle_beta   90.00
_cell.angle_gamma   90.00
#
_symmetry.space_group_name_H-M   'P 1'
#
loop_
_entity.id
_entity.type
_entity.pdbx_description
1 polymer ?
#
loop_
_entity_poly.entity_id
_entity_poly.type
_entity_poly.pdbx_seq_one_letter_code
_entity_poly.pdbx_strand_id
1 'polypeptide(L)'
;MSMPWIHPWTSILSGPTGCGKTFFVKKFLNNLTRMSDTRFERVILYYSEWQPAYRELGSSLEFREGLPQTSDFADDPRPKLVIIDDLMRQSSSSGALCDLFTKNSHHNNLSVIFITQNIFHQGRGQRDVSLNSHYIVLFRNVRDRAQIRHLARQVYPEDPRFLQEAYLDATSQAKKNKQQQQEKKRNNKKIKI
;
A
#
# COMPACT_ATOMS: atom_id res chain seq x y z
N MET A 1 6.12 -13.00 -17.46
CA MET A 1 5.10 -11.93 -17.61
C MET A 1 4.67 -11.50 -16.21
N SER A 2 4.74 -10.21 -15.89
CA SER A 2 4.06 -9.71 -14.67
C SER A 2 2.56 -9.71 -14.96
N MET A 3 1.77 -10.45 -14.19
CA MET A 3 0.32 -10.39 -14.33
C MET A 3 -0.19 -9.05 -13.77
N PRO A 4 -1.01 -8.29 -14.54
CA PRO A 4 -1.68 -7.10 -14.03
C PRO A 4 -2.61 -7.48 -12.86
N TRP A 5 -2.92 -6.51 -12.00
CA TRP A 5 -3.88 -6.71 -10.92
C TRP A 5 -5.29 -6.84 -11.50
N ILE A 6 -6.01 -7.90 -11.11
CA ILE A 6 -7.29 -8.31 -11.71
C ILE A 6 -8.44 -7.73 -10.92
N HIS A 7 -9.22 -6.83 -11.51
CA HIS A 7 -10.34 -6.17 -10.85
C HIS A 7 -11.54 -7.13 -10.68
N PRO A 8 -12.30 -7.03 -9.57
CA PRO A 8 -12.03 -6.25 -8.36
C PRO A 8 -10.99 -6.92 -7.45
N TRP A 9 -10.16 -6.11 -6.79
CA TRP A 9 -9.08 -6.59 -5.93
C TRP A 9 -8.92 -5.78 -4.66
N THR A 10 -8.30 -6.38 -3.66
CA THR A 10 -7.93 -5.74 -2.40
C THR A 10 -6.44 -5.88 -2.21
N SER A 11 -5.78 -4.85 -1.69
CA SER A 11 -4.33 -4.86 -1.54
C SER A 11 -3.87 -4.11 -0.31
N ILE A 12 -2.72 -4.53 0.21
CA ILE A 12 -2.03 -3.89 1.33
C ILE A 12 -0.68 -3.38 0.86
N LEU A 13 -0.41 -2.09 1.10
CA LEU A 13 0.91 -1.47 0.97
C LEU A 13 1.46 -1.23 2.37
N SER A 14 2.45 -2.02 2.78
CA SER A 14 2.97 -2.00 4.15
C SER A 14 4.43 -1.57 4.24
N GLY A 15 4.72 -0.65 5.15
CA GLY A 15 6.09 -0.28 5.52
C GLY A 15 6.17 1.00 6.35
N PRO A 16 7.33 1.32 6.94
CA PRO A 16 7.47 2.43 7.88
C PRO A 16 7.18 3.80 7.24
N THR A 17 6.97 4.82 8.06
CA THR A 17 6.82 6.21 7.59
C THR A 17 8.02 6.63 6.73
N GLY A 18 7.76 7.30 5.62
CA GLY A 18 8.80 7.76 4.69
C GLY A 18 9.45 6.67 3.83
N CYS A 19 8.93 5.44 3.80
CA CYS A 19 9.49 4.37 2.95
C CYS A 19 9.07 4.43 1.48
N GLY A 20 8.23 5.40 1.09
CA GLY A 20 7.82 5.63 -0.31
C GLY A 20 6.47 5.04 -0.72
N LYS A 21 5.57 4.73 0.22
CA LYS A 21 4.23 4.17 -0.09
C LYS A 21 3.40 5.09 -0.98
N THR A 22 3.26 6.36 -0.61
CA THR A 22 2.54 7.38 -1.39
C THR A 22 3.17 7.58 -2.78
N PHE A 23 4.50 7.50 -2.88
CA PHE A 23 5.21 7.57 -4.16
C PHE A 23 4.96 6.33 -5.04
N PHE A 24 4.85 5.14 -4.45
CA PHE A 24 4.42 3.95 -5.18
C PHE A 24 3.01 4.12 -5.71
N VAL A 25 2.07 4.62 -4.90
CA VAL A 25 0.69 4.88 -5.35
C VAL A 25 0.68 5.86 -6.52
N LYS A 26 1.44 6.95 -6.45
CA LYS A 26 1.62 7.89 -7.57
C LYS A 26 2.08 7.17 -8.85
N LYS A 27 3.12 6.33 -8.74
CA LYS A 27 3.64 5.56 -9.88
C LYS A 27 2.64 4.53 -10.41
N PHE A 28 1.92 3.87 -9.51
CA PHE A 28 0.87 2.91 -9.83
C PHE A 28 -0.23 3.58 -10.64
N LEU A 29 -0.75 4.72 -10.17
CA LEU A 29 -1.77 5.52 -10.86
C LEU A 29 -1.29 6.03 -12.22
N ASN A 30 -0.05 6.52 -12.31
CA ASN A 30 0.52 6.97 -13.59
C ASN A 30 0.72 5.83 -14.62
N ASN A 31 0.70 4.57 -14.17
CA ASN A 31 0.89 3.39 -15.02
C ASN A 31 -0.32 2.44 -14.94
N LEU A 32 -1.50 2.95 -14.57
CA LEU A 32 -2.66 2.13 -14.21
C LEU A 32 -3.05 1.13 -15.30
N THR A 33 -2.98 1.55 -16.57
CA THR A 33 -3.26 0.73 -17.76
C THR A 33 -2.30 -0.46 -17.94
N ARG A 34 -1.13 -0.44 -17.29
CA ARG A 34 -0.16 -1.54 -17.27
C ARG A 34 -0.20 -2.32 -15.96
N MET A 35 -0.68 -1.69 -14.90
CA MET A 35 -0.67 -2.25 -13.54
C MET A 35 -1.96 -3.00 -13.20
N SER A 36 -3.09 -2.65 -13.82
CA SER A 36 -4.39 -3.30 -13.64
C SER A 36 -5.00 -3.66 -14.99
N ASP A 37 -5.83 -4.71 -15.00
CA ASP A 37 -6.62 -5.11 -16.17
C ASP A 37 -7.80 -4.17 -16.47
N THR A 38 -8.10 -3.25 -15.55
CA THR A 38 -9.28 -2.39 -15.59
C THR A 38 -8.92 -0.93 -15.67
N ARG A 39 -9.71 -0.18 -16.45
CA ARG A 39 -9.69 1.27 -16.44
C ARG A 39 -10.69 1.77 -15.39
N PHE A 40 -10.17 2.31 -14.29
CA PHE A 40 -11.00 2.92 -13.25
C PHE A 40 -11.59 4.25 -13.74
N GLU A 41 -12.88 4.44 -13.54
CA GLU A 41 -13.58 5.68 -13.87
C GLU A 41 -13.56 6.69 -12.71
N ARG A 42 -13.40 6.19 -11.48
CA ARG A 42 -13.24 7.03 -10.29
C ARG A 42 -12.11 6.50 -9.43
N VAL A 43 -11.30 7.43 -8.91
CA VAL A 43 -10.24 7.14 -7.96
C VAL A 43 -10.45 8.03 -6.74
N ILE A 44 -10.64 7.42 -5.58
CA ILE A 44 -10.99 8.11 -4.34
C ILE A 44 -9.91 7.80 -3.31
N LEU A 45 -9.30 8.83 -2.74
CA LEU A 45 -8.31 8.73 -1.67
C LEU A 45 -8.91 9.22 -0.36
N TYR A 46 -9.01 8.31 0.59
CA TYR A 46 -9.39 8.56 1.97
C TYR A 46 -8.14 8.79 2.82
N TYR A 47 -8.14 9.87 3.61
CA TYR A 47 -7.01 10.25 4.46
C TYR A 47 -7.47 10.77 5.83
N SER A 48 -6.61 10.66 6.85
CA SER A 48 -6.82 11.33 8.14
C SER A 48 -6.21 12.72 8.19
N GLU A 49 -5.04 12.90 7.59
CA GLU A 49 -4.31 14.17 7.55
C GLU A 49 -3.84 14.46 6.12
N TRP A 50 -3.98 15.72 5.69
CA TRP A 50 -3.55 16.14 4.36
C TRP A 50 -2.02 16.09 4.23
N GLN A 51 -1.51 15.32 3.26
CA GLN A 51 -0.09 15.24 2.97
C GLN A 51 0.26 16.07 1.72
N PRO A 52 1.35 16.87 1.72
CA PRO A 52 1.77 17.62 0.52
C PRO A 52 1.94 16.76 -0.74
N ALA A 53 2.34 15.49 -0.57
CA ALA A 53 2.50 14.53 -1.66
C ALA A 53 1.21 14.26 -2.45
N TYR A 54 0.03 14.49 -1.85
CA TYR A 54 -1.26 14.31 -2.52
C TYR A 54 -1.48 15.28 -3.67
N ARG A 55 -0.90 16.49 -3.58
CA ARG A 55 -0.96 17.49 -4.67
C ARG A 55 -0.36 16.96 -5.97
N GLU A 56 0.55 16.00 -5.88
CA GLU A 56 1.21 15.41 -7.04
C GLU A 56 0.50 14.18 -7.61
N LEU A 57 -0.59 13.71 -6.98
CA LEU A 57 -1.36 12.54 -7.45
C LEU A 57 -2.33 12.85 -8.58
N GLY A 58 -2.49 14.14 -8.95
CA GLY A 58 -3.31 14.60 -10.06
C GLY A 58 -4.67 15.15 -9.62
N SER A 59 -5.25 16.01 -10.46
CA SER A 59 -6.52 16.70 -10.20
C SER A 59 -7.77 15.84 -10.38
N SER A 60 -7.64 14.65 -10.99
CA SER A 60 -8.75 13.73 -11.23
C SER A 60 -9.04 12.77 -10.06
N LEU A 61 -8.30 12.89 -8.95
CA LEU A 61 -8.55 12.11 -7.73
C LEU A 61 -9.52 12.85 -6.83
N GLU A 62 -10.52 12.13 -6.33
CA GLU A 62 -11.38 12.60 -5.25
C GLU A 62 -10.66 12.41 -3.92
N PHE A 63 -10.54 13.49 -3.13
CA PHE A 63 -9.94 13.44 -1.80
C PHE A 63 -11.05 13.52 -0.76
N ARG A 64 -11.09 12.56 0.18
CA ARG A 64 -12.08 12.51 1.26
C ARG A 64 -11.39 12.32 2.60
N GLU A 65 -11.76 13.14 3.58
CA GLU A 65 -11.25 13.00 4.94
C GLU A 65 -12.08 11.96 5.71
N GLY A 66 -11.42 11.12 6.51
CA GLY A 66 -12.05 10.08 7.31
C GLY A 66 -12.17 8.74 6.60
N LEU A 67 -13.05 7.87 7.10
CA LEU A 67 -13.20 6.51 6.60
C LEU A 67 -14.27 6.40 5.51
N PRO A 68 -14.10 5.47 4.55
CA PRO A 68 -15.13 5.16 3.58
C PRO A 68 -16.40 4.62 4.23
N GLN A 69 -17.55 5.09 3.75
CA GLN A 69 -18.86 4.57 4.10
C GLN A 69 -19.42 3.77 2.92
N THR A 70 -20.25 2.75 3.18
CA THR A 70 -20.86 1.95 2.10
C THR A 70 -21.64 2.81 1.10
N SER A 71 -22.32 3.85 1.58
CA SER A 71 -23.05 4.82 0.77
C SER A 71 -22.17 5.62 -0.19
N ASP A 72 -20.86 5.67 0.00
CA ASP A 72 -19.94 6.36 -0.92
C ASP A 72 -19.85 5.67 -2.28
N PHE A 73 -20.19 4.38 -2.33
CA PHE A 73 -20.03 3.52 -3.50
C PHE A 73 -21.31 2.74 -3.86
N ALA A 74 -22.30 2.72 -2.98
CA ALA A 74 -23.59 2.09 -3.23
C ALA A 74 -24.22 2.68 -4.50
N ASP A 75 -24.85 1.82 -5.29
CA ASP A 75 -25.59 2.17 -6.50
C ASP A 75 -24.78 2.81 -7.65
N ASP A 76 -23.45 2.89 -7.53
CA ASP A 76 -22.55 3.26 -8.64
C ASP A 76 -21.95 1.99 -9.26
N PRO A 77 -22.31 1.59 -10.49
CA PRO A 77 -21.79 0.36 -11.10
C PRO A 77 -20.39 0.54 -11.70
N ARG A 78 -19.88 1.77 -11.84
CA ARG A 78 -18.61 2.04 -12.53
C ARG A 78 -17.43 1.42 -11.77
N PRO A 79 -16.34 1.01 -12.45
CA PRO A 79 -15.14 0.54 -11.77
C PRO A 79 -14.49 1.68 -10.97
N LYS A 80 -14.30 1.48 -9.66
CA LYS A 80 -13.67 2.49 -8.79
C LYS A 80 -12.44 1.93 -8.08
N LEU A 81 -11.45 2.80 -7.87
CA LEU A 81 -10.27 2.51 -7.08
C LEU A 81 -10.30 3.35 -5.80
N VAL A 82 -10.29 2.68 -4.66
CA VAL A 82 -10.28 3.30 -3.33
C VAL A 82 -8.89 3.17 -2.74
N ILE A 83 -8.31 4.28 -2.31
CA ILE A 83 -7.03 4.34 -1.62
C ILE A 83 -7.30 4.81 -0.19
N ILE A 84 -6.78 4.09 0.79
CA ILE A 84 -6.96 4.38 2.22
C ILE A 84 -5.57 4.63 2.80
N ASP A 85 -5.22 5.89 3.07
CA ASP A 85 -3.91 6.29 3.61
C ASP A 85 -4.01 6.82 5.04
N ASP A 86 -3.10 6.35 5.90
CA ASP A 86 -2.93 6.77 7.29
C ASP A 86 -4.15 6.63 8.23
N LEU A 87 -5.17 5.89 7.79
CA LEU A 87 -6.40 5.66 8.57
C LEU A 87 -6.32 4.48 9.54
N MET A 88 -5.14 3.90 9.76
CA MET A 88 -4.95 2.66 10.54
C MET A 88 -5.55 2.72 11.96
N ARG A 89 -5.43 3.86 12.65
CA ARG A 89 -6.02 4.04 13.99
C ARG A 89 -7.54 4.10 13.94
N GLN A 90 -8.10 4.77 12.95
CA GLN A 90 -9.55 4.94 12.78
C GLN A 90 -10.19 3.64 12.25
N SER A 91 -9.48 2.88 11.42
CA SER A 91 -9.96 1.60 10.87
C SER A 91 -9.89 0.45 11.87
N SER A 92 -9.07 0.56 12.92
CA SER A 92 -8.98 -0.47 13.97
C SER A 92 -10.23 -0.56 14.86
N SER A 93 -11.07 0.50 14.89
CA SER A 93 -12.26 0.61 15.72
C SER A 93 -13.58 0.46 14.96
N SER A 94 -13.57 0.58 13.63
CA SER A 94 -14.76 0.56 12.78
C SER A 94 -14.64 -0.58 11.77
N GLY A 95 -15.60 -1.51 11.78
CA GLY A 95 -15.60 -2.70 10.91
C GLY A 95 -15.57 -2.39 9.40
N ALA A 96 -15.71 -1.11 9.00
CA ALA A 96 -15.75 -0.62 7.63
C ALA A 96 -14.59 -1.13 6.75
N LEU A 97 -13.36 -1.19 7.27
CA LEU A 97 -12.23 -1.71 6.49
C LEU A 97 -12.35 -3.22 6.26
N CYS A 98 -12.83 -3.97 7.26
CA CYS A 98 -13.07 -5.40 7.12
C CYS A 98 -14.20 -5.67 6.11
N ASP A 99 -15.28 -4.89 6.16
CA ASP A 99 -16.39 -5.01 5.21
C ASP A 99 -15.96 -4.71 3.77
N LEU A 100 -15.08 -3.71 3.59
CA LEU A 100 -14.45 -3.42 2.30
C LEU A 100 -13.62 -4.58 1.76
N PHE A 101 -12.85 -5.24 2.63
CA PHE A 101 -11.98 -6.33 2.22
C PHE A 101 -12.71 -7.68 2.05
N THR A 102 -13.89 -7.85 2.64
CA THR A 102 -14.61 -9.14 2.64
C THR A 102 -15.81 -9.19 1.68
N LYS A 103 -16.65 -8.15 1.66
CA LYS A 103 -17.95 -8.17 0.94
C LYS A 103 -18.08 -7.05 -0.08
N ASN A 104 -17.68 -5.84 0.31
CA ASN A 104 -18.03 -4.66 -0.48
C ASN A 104 -17.14 -4.50 -1.72
N SER A 105 -15.93 -5.06 -1.76
CA SER A 105 -15.04 -4.92 -2.92
C SER A 105 -15.67 -5.50 -4.19
N HIS A 106 -16.07 -6.76 -4.14
CA HIS A 106 -16.65 -7.50 -5.26
C HIS A 106 -18.06 -7.00 -5.61
N HIS A 107 -18.89 -6.70 -4.61
CA HIS A 107 -20.28 -6.31 -4.83
C HIS A 107 -20.44 -4.90 -5.40
N ASN A 108 -19.49 -3.99 -5.13
CA ASN A 108 -19.58 -2.59 -5.54
C ASN A 108 -18.59 -2.24 -6.66
N ASN A 109 -17.98 -3.22 -7.34
CA ASN A 109 -17.02 -3.01 -8.42
C ASN A 109 -15.83 -2.12 -7.98
N LEU A 110 -15.23 -2.49 -6.84
CA LEU A 110 -14.20 -1.73 -6.14
C LEU A 110 -12.87 -2.48 -6.08
N SER A 111 -11.81 -1.78 -6.45
CA SER A 111 -10.46 -2.14 -6.05
C SER A 111 -9.98 -1.29 -4.88
N VAL A 112 -9.21 -1.88 -3.95
CA VAL A 112 -8.81 -1.21 -2.70
C VAL A 112 -7.29 -1.28 -2.47
N ILE A 113 -6.66 -0.13 -2.26
CA ILE A 113 -5.28 0.01 -1.76
C ILE A 113 -5.35 0.48 -0.31
N PHE A 114 -5.03 -0.39 0.64
CA PHE A 114 -4.87 -0.03 2.03
C PHE A 114 -3.40 0.21 2.37
N ILE A 115 -3.07 1.44 2.76
CA ILE A 115 -1.71 1.83 3.13
C ILE A 115 -1.57 1.74 4.65
N THR A 116 -0.61 0.96 5.11
CA THR A 116 -0.35 0.74 6.53
C THR A 116 1.13 0.82 6.87
N GLN A 117 1.42 1.14 8.14
CA GLN A 117 2.77 1.07 8.67
C GLN A 117 3.13 -0.32 9.22
N ASN A 118 2.10 -1.09 9.60
CA ASN A 118 2.25 -2.41 10.19
C ASN A 118 1.22 -3.35 9.59
N ILE A 119 1.71 -4.43 8.94
CA ILE A 119 0.84 -5.45 8.36
C ILE A 119 0.17 -6.34 9.42
N PHE A 120 0.74 -6.40 10.62
CA PHE A 120 0.19 -7.12 11.77
C PHE A 120 -0.29 -6.15 12.85
N HIS A 121 -0.87 -5.02 12.46
CA HIS A 121 -1.43 -4.08 13.41
C HIS A 121 -2.49 -4.78 14.28
N GLN A 122 -2.39 -4.57 15.58
CA GLN A 122 -3.31 -5.18 16.55
C GLN A 122 -4.61 -4.37 16.55
N GLY A 123 -5.59 -4.85 15.79
CA GLY A 123 -6.90 -4.21 15.66
C GLY A 123 -7.95 -5.25 15.26
N ARG A 124 -9.20 -5.01 15.66
CA ARG A 124 -10.31 -5.93 15.35
C ARG A 124 -10.48 -5.99 13.82
N GLY A 125 -10.47 -7.19 13.23
CA GLY A 125 -10.60 -7.39 11.78
C GLY A 125 -9.32 -7.23 10.94
N GLN A 126 -8.17 -6.82 11.51
CA GLN A 126 -6.92 -6.67 10.73
C GLN A 126 -6.41 -8.00 10.16
N ARG A 127 -6.61 -9.10 10.90
CA ARG A 127 -6.32 -10.44 10.39
C ARG A 127 -7.18 -10.76 9.17
N ASP A 128 -8.46 -10.43 9.21
CA ASP A 128 -9.40 -10.69 8.12
C ASP A 128 -9.05 -9.83 6.90
N VAL A 129 -8.71 -8.55 7.10
CA VAL A 129 -8.20 -7.67 6.04
C VAL A 129 -6.96 -8.29 5.38
N SER A 130 -5.99 -8.77 6.16
CA SER A 130 -4.79 -9.40 5.63
C SER A 130 -5.08 -10.71 4.88
N LEU A 131 -5.99 -11.55 5.39
CA LEU A 131 -6.34 -12.82 4.77
C LEU A 131 -7.15 -12.65 3.48
N ASN A 132 -7.97 -11.60 3.40
CA ASN A 132 -8.77 -11.27 2.23
C ASN A 132 -8.04 -10.30 1.26
N SER A 133 -6.75 -10.06 1.45
CA SER A 133 -5.95 -9.24 0.54
C SER A 133 -5.43 -10.08 -0.63
N HIS A 134 -5.80 -9.68 -1.85
CA HIS A 134 -5.32 -10.33 -3.08
C HIS A 134 -3.85 -10.03 -3.35
N TYR A 135 -3.41 -8.80 -3.07
CA TYR A 135 -2.05 -8.34 -3.32
C TYR A 135 -1.42 -7.72 -2.07
N ILE A 136 -0.15 -8.02 -1.82
CA ILE A 136 0.62 -7.43 -0.73
C ILE A 136 1.90 -6.83 -1.29
N VAL A 137 2.10 -5.52 -1.10
CA VAL A 137 3.31 -4.79 -1.45
C VAL A 137 4.06 -4.44 -0.17
N LEU A 138 5.23 -5.06 0.00
CA LEU A 138 6.08 -4.87 1.18
C LEU A 138 7.22 -3.90 0.88
N PHE A 139 7.31 -2.83 1.65
CA PHE A 139 8.43 -1.91 1.62
C PHE A 139 9.45 -2.29 2.67
N ARG A 140 10.69 -1.84 2.45
CA ARG A 140 11.79 -2.11 3.35
C ARG A 140 11.51 -1.57 4.76
N ASN A 141 11.41 -2.48 5.71
CA ASN A 141 11.45 -2.23 7.14
C ASN A 141 12.76 -2.76 7.75
N VAL A 142 13.66 -1.86 8.17
CA VAL A 142 14.94 -2.24 8.80
C VAL A 142 14.75 -2.62 10.26
N ARG A 143 13.75 -2.02 10.92
CA ARG A 143 13.51 -2.15 12.36
C ARG A 143 12.90 -3.50 12.70
N ASP A 144 11.99 -3.99 11.86
CA ASP A 144 11.22 -5.20 12.17
C ASP A 144 11.26 -6.20 11.01
N ARG A 145 12.27 -7.07 11.03
CA ARG A 145 12.38 -8.20 10.10
C ARG A 145 11.55 -9.41 10.54
N ALA A 146 11.10 -9.44 11.79
CA ALA A 146 10.30 -10.55 12.28
C ALA A 146 8.96 -10.62 11.54
N GLN A 147 8.35 -9.46 11.25
CA GLN A 147 7.13 -9.38 10.44
C GLN A 147 7.27 -10.11 9.10
N ILE A 148 8.38 -9.91 8.37
CA ILE A 148 8.59 -10.57 7.08
C ILE A 148 8.71 -12.10 7.25
N ARG A 149 9.39 -12.57 8.30
CA ARG A 149 9.48 -14.00 8.60
C ARG A 149 8.12 -14.61 8.91
N HIS A 150 7.30 -13.91 9.68
CA HIS A 150 5.95 -14.36 10.03
C HIS A 150 5.05 -14.41 8.79
N LEU A 151 5.07 -13.35 7.97
CA LEU A 151 4.30 -13.31 6.73
C LEU A 151 4.75 -14.41 5.75
N ALA A 152 6.05 -14.64 5.63
CA ALA A 152 6.58 -15.66 4.73
C ALA A 152 6.07 -17.06 5.07
N ARG A 153 5.96 -17.40 6.35
CA ARG A 153 5.36 -18.68 6.77
C ARG A 153 3.87 -18.78 6.49
N GLN A 154 3.16 -17.66 6.43
CA GLN A 154 1.73 -17.64 6.11
C GLN A 154 1.48 -17.75 4.60
N VAL A 155 2.28 -17.07 3.79
CA VAL A 155 2.11 -17.02 2.32
C VAL A 155 2.76 -18.22 1.63
N TYR A 156 3.92 -18.66 2.10
CA TYR A 156 4.67 -19.80 1.56
C TYR A 156 5.02 -20.78 2.70
N PRO A 157 4.05 -21.55 3.23
CA PRO A 157 4.28 -22.44 4.37
C PRO A 157 5.36 -23.50 4.09
N GLU A 158 5.39 -24.02 2.87
CA GLU A 158 6.34 -25.06 2.44
C GLU A 158 7.76 -24.53 2.21
N ASP A 159 7.90 -23.28 1.76
CA ASP A 159 9.21 -22.63 1.61
C ASP A 159 9.19 -21.14 1.99
N PRO A 160 9.21 -20.83 3.30
CA PRO A 160 9.23 -19.44 3.76
C PRO A 160 10.50 -18.68 3.35
N ARG A 161 11.57 -19.38 2.92
CA ARG A 161 12.83 -18.73 2.53
C ARG A 161 12.68 -17.99 1.22
N PHE A 162 11.89 -18.53 0.28
CA PHE A 162 11.62 -17.89 -1.00
C PHE A 162 11.19 -16.42 -0.84
N LEU A 163 10.16 -16.15 -0.04
CA LEU A 163 9.69 -14.77 0.18
C LEU A 163 10.71 -13.93 0.95
N GLN A 164 11.41 -14.51 1.93
CA GLN A 164 12.42 -13.80 2.71
C GLN A 164 13.60 -13.34 1.84
N GLU A 165 14.10 -14.21 0.99
CA GLU A 165 15.21 -13.95 0.08
C GLU A 165 14.81 -12.95 -1.00
N ALA A 166 13.63 -13.13 -1.63
CA ALA A 166 13.09 -12.18 -2.59
C ALA A 166 12.92 -10.78 -1.99
N TYR A 167 12.41 -10.69 -0.75
CA TYR A 167 12.31 -9.41 -0.04
C TYR A 167 13.69 -8.80 0.26
N LEU A 168 14.67 -9.60 0.69
CA LEU A 168 16.01 -9.11 0.97
C LEU A 168 16.70 -8.60 -0.30
N ASP A 169 16.56 -9.32 -1.41
CA ASP A 169 17.10 -8.93 -2.71
C ASP A 169 16.45 -7.62 -3.20
N ALA A 170 15.12 -7.56 -3.23
CA ALA A 170 14.36 -6.37 -3.67
C ALA A 170 14.67 -5.13 -2.82
N THR A 171 15.07 -5.30 -1.55
CA THR A 171 15.35 -4.20 -0.63
C THR A 171 16.85 -3.91 -0.41
N SER A 172 17.73 -4.66 -1.08
CA SER A 172 19.20 -4.58 -0.93
C SER A 172 19.77 -3.25 -1.45
N GLN A 173 19.30 -2.78 -2.62
CA GLN A 173 19.78 -1.59 -3.34
C GLN A 173 19.59 -0.28 -2.56
N ALA A 174 18.57 -0.19 -1.71
CA ALA A 174 18.35 1.00 -0.87
C ALA A 174 19.50 1.27 0.14
N LYS A 175 20.39 0.29 0.40
CA LYS A 175 21.62 0.50 1.19
C LYS A 175 22.66 1.32 0.43
N LYS A 176 22.90 0.99 -0.85
CA LYS A 176 23.97 1.57 -1.67
C LYS A 176 23.73 3.05 -1.93
N ASN A 177 22.49 3.43 -2.23
CA ASN A 177 22.15 4.83 -2.54
C ASN A 177 22.28 5.78 -1.34
N LYS A 178 21.98 5.32 -0.11
CA LYS A 178 22.18 6.13 1.10
C LYS A 178 23.66 6.29 1.47
N GLN A 179 24.46 5.23 1.32
CA GLN A 179 25.91 5.29 1.56
C GLN A 179 26.62 6.20 0.53
N GLN A 180 26.31 6.04 -0.75
CA GLN A 180 26.86 6.90 -1.82
C GLN A 180 26.45 8.37 -1.66
N GLN A 181 25.22 8.66 -1.23
CA GLN A 181 24.79 10.04 -0.95
C GLN A 181 25.47 10.64 0.30
N GLN A 182 25.76 9.83 1.32
CA GLN A 182 26.49 10.28 2.51
C GLN A 182 27.99 10.48 2.23
N GLU A 183 28.60 9.63 1.41
CA GLU A 183 29.98 9.79 0.94
C GLU A 183 30.15 11.01 0.04
N LYS A 184 29.23 11.26 -0.90
CA LYS A 184 29.22 12.49 -1.71
C LYS A 184 29.08 13.76 -0.86
N LYS A 185 28.23 13.74 0.17
CA LYS A 185 28.10 14.86 1.12
C LYS A 185 29.34 15.06 1.99
N ARG A 186 30.03 13.98 2.39
CA ARG A 186 31.32 14.05 3.12
C ARG A 186 32.45 14.59 2.25
N ASN A 187 32.55 14.14 1.00
CA ASN A 187 33.60 14.59 0.08
C ASN A 187 33.40 16.06 -0.34
N ASN A 188 32.16 16.50 -0.57
CA ASN A 188 31.90 17.92 -0.85
C ASN A 188 32.16 18.86 0.35
N LYS A 189 32.15 18.36 1.58
CA LYS A 189 32.57 19.14 2.77
C LYS A 189 34.09 19.22 2.92
N LYS A 190 34.84 18.21 2.44
CA LYS A 190 36.32 18.20 2.49
C LYS A 190 36.97 19.10 1.43
N ILE A 191 36.27 19.40 0.34
CA ILE A 191 36.78 20.26 -0.75
C ILE A 191 36.58 21.75 -0.45
N LYS A 192 35.88 22.10 0.64
CA LYS A 192 35.59 23.48 1.06
C LYS A 192 36.42 23.96 2.26
N ILE A 193 37.56 23.33 2.53
CA ILE A 193 38.54 23.73 3.55
C ILE A 193 39.86 23.99 2.86
#